data_AF-A0A5C8BJK8-F1
#
_entry.id   AF-A0A5C8BJK8-F1
#
_cell.length_a   1.000
_cell.length_b   1.000
_cell.length_c   1.000
_cell.angle_alpha   90.00
_cell.angle_beta   90.00
_cell.angle_gamma   90.00
#
_symmetry.space_group_name_H-M   'P 1'
#
loop_
_entity.id
_entity.type
_entity.pdbx_description
1 polymer ?
#
loop_
_entity_poly.entity_id
_entity_poly.type
_entity_poly.pdbx_seq_one_letter_code
_entity_poly.pdbx_strand_id
1 'polypeptide(L)' 'MHNLNDNFIFGCWRLNEWNYSTSELRQLVDQLLDIGIREFDHADIYG' A
#
# COMPACT_ATOMS: atom_id res chain seq x y z
N MET A 1 -25.86 -3.56 -12.10
CA MET A 1 -24.78 -3.69 -11.10
C MET A 1 -23.49 -3.36 -11.84
N HIS A 2 -22.88 -2.22 -11.55
CA HIS A 2 -21.60 -1.86 -12.15
C HIS A 2 -20.53 -2.84 -11.63
N ASN A 3 -20.00 -3.68 -12.51
CA ASN A 3 -18.71 -4.33 -12.28
C ASN A 3 -17.64 -3.26 -12.51
N LEU A 4 -17.38 -2.47 -11.48
CA LEU A 4 -16.16 -1.69 -11.40
C LEU A 4 -15.15 -2.60 -10.72
N ASN A 5 -14.30 -3.26 -11.51
CA ASN A 5 -13.05 -3.82 -11.01
C ASN A 5 -12.17 -2.63 -10.60
N ASP A 6 -12.46 -2.02 -9.46
CA ASP A 6 -11.62 -0.99 -8.89
C ASP A 6 -10.38 -1.69 -8.29
N ASN A 7 -9.44 -2.05 -9.16
CA ASN A 7 -8.13 -2.54 -8.75
C ASN A 7 -7.34 -1.36 -8.17
N PHE A 8 -7.36 -1.23 -6.86
CA PHE A 8 -6.55 -0.24 -6.14
C PHE A 8 -5.10 -0.71 -6.05
N ILE A 9 -4.18 0.24 -6.26
CA ILE A 9 -2.73 0.05 -6.10
C ILE A 9 -2.27 0.95 -4.96
N PHE A 10 -1.49 0.41 -4.02
CA PHE A 10 -0.94 1.17 -2.92
C PHE A 10 0.38 1.84 -3.32
N GLY A 11 0.41 3.18 -3.38
CA GLY A 11 1.61 3.94 -3.74
C GLY A 11 2.57 4.14 -2.57
N CYS A 12 3.83 3.72 -2.72
CA CYS A 12 4.84 3.79 -1.66
C CYS A 12 5.72 5.04 -1.69
N TRP A 13 5.45 6.04 -2.55
CA TRP A 13 6.23 7.29 -2.64
C TRP A 13 6.47 7.92 -1.26
N ARG A 14 5.42 8.10 -0.46
CA ARG A 14 5.53 8.83 0.83
C ARG A 14 5.84 7.93 2.02
N LEU A 15 6.22 6.68 1.82
CA LEU A 15 6.39 5.72 2.91
C LEU A 15 7.39 6.21 3.97
N ASN A 16 8.49 6.83 3.52
CA ASN A 16 9.54 7.38 4.40
C ASN A 16 9.09 8.64 5.15
N GLU A 17 8.05 9.34 4.70
CA GLU A 17 7.49 10.51 5.39
C GLU A 17 6.55 10.10 6.54
N TRP A 18 6.00 8.89 6.53
CA TRP A 18 5.02 8.43 7.52
C TRP A 18 5.65 7.95 8.83
N ASN A 19 6.97 7.80 8.86
CA ASN A 19 7.75 7.47 10.06
C ASN A 19 7.25 6.21 10.81
N TYR A 20 6.77 5.21 10.06
CA TYR A 20 6.38 3.93 10.64
C TYR A 20 7.60 3.12 11.06
N SER A 21 7.52 2.49 12.23
CA SER A 21 8.37 1.35 12.57
C SER A 21 8.09 0.17 11.63
N THR A 22 9.03 -0.78 11.54
CA THR A 22 8.84 -2.00 10.75
C THR A 22 7.59 -2.79 11.17
N SER A 23 7.23 -2.79 12.46
CA SER A 23 6.02 -3.43 12.96
C SER A 23 4.74 -2.74 12.50
N GLU A 24 4.71 -1.39 12.53
CA GLU A 24 3.54 -0.63 12.07
C GLU A 24 3.38 -0.74 10.56
N LEU A 25 4.48 -0.71 9.81
CA LEU A 25 4.45 -0.94 8.37
C LEU A 25 3.93 -2.33 8.01
N ARG A 26 4.36 -3.38 8.73
CA ARG A 26 3.82 -4.73 8.55
C ARG A 26 2.31 -4.74 8.80
N GLN A 27 1.86 -4.14 9.89
CA GLN A 27 0.43 -4.10 10.22
C GLN A 27 -0.38 -3.37 9.15
N LEU A 28 0.15 -2.29 8.57
CA LEU A 28 -0.45 -1.61 7.42
C LEU A 28 -0.57 -2.54 6.20
N VAL A 29 0.50 -3.26 5.86
CA VAL A 29 0.48 -4.22 4.75
C VAL A 29 -0.56 -5.33 4.99
N ASP A 30 -0.63 -5.87 6.20
CA ASP A 30 -1.64 -6.88 6.57
C ASP A 30 -3.07 -6.33 6.39
N GLN A 31 -3.32 -5.11 6.85
CA GLN A 31 -4.63 -4.44 6.69
C GLN A 31 -5.00 -4.19 5.22
N LEU A 32 -4.04 -3.78 4.38
CA LEU A 32 -4.25 -3.57 2.95
C LEU A 32 -4.62 -4.88 2.25
N LEU A 33 -3.94 -5.97 2.60
CA LEU A 33 -4.23 -7.30 2.08
C LEU A 33 -5.63 -7.79 2.50
N ASP A 34 -6.04 -7.52 3.74
CA ASP A 34 -7.36 -7.89 4.27
C ASP A 34 -8.51 -7.20 3.52
N ILE A 35 -8.31 -5.95 3.06
CA ILE A 35 -9.31 -5.22 2.27
C ILE A 35 -9.20 -5.45 0.75
N GLY A 36 -8.31 -6.35 0.32
CA GLY A 36 -8.18 -6.78 -1.08
C GLY A 36 -7.20 -5.97 -1.93
N ILE A 37 -6.40 -5.08 -1.33
CA ILE A 37 -5.31 -4.39 -2.03
C ILE A 37 -4.08 -5.31 -2.07
N ARG A 38 -3.67 -5.73 -3.26
CA ARG A 38 -2.57 -6.71 -3.44
C ARG A 38 -1.41 -6.18 -4.29
N GLU A 39 -1.58 -5.03 -4.91
CA GLU A 39 -0.61 -4.40 -5.79
C GLU A 39 0.00 -3.18 -5.09
N PHE A 40 1.33 -3.06 -5.15
CA PHE A 40 2.11 -2.02 -4.48
C PHE A 40 3.05 -1.37 -5.49
N ASP A 41 3.02 -0.05 -5.57
CA ASP A 41 3.82 0.74 -6.51
C ASP A 41 5.08 1.28 -5.82
N HIS A 42 6.23 0.95 -6.40
CA HIS A 42 7.57 1.31 -5.93
C HIS A 42 8.42 1.85 -7.09
N ALA A 43 9.36 2.74 -6.77
CA ALA A 43 10.38 3.20 -7.70
C ALA A 43 11.75 3.27 -7.01
N ASP A 44 12.80 3.20 -7.81
CA ASP A 44 14.19 3.38 -7.38
C ASP A 44 14.46 4.75 -6.75
N ILE A 45 13.70 5.77 -7.14
CA ILE A 45 13.80 7.15 -6.61
C ILE A 45 12.88 7.43 -5.40
N TYR A 46 12.12 6.46 -4.92
CA TYR A 46 11.22 6.65 -3.78
C TYR A 46 11.99 6.64 -2.45
N GLY A 47 12.41 7.84 -2.04
CA GLY A 47 13.00 8.12 -0.72
C GLY A 47 14.21 7.26 -0.38
#